data_AF-A0ABD1P4Y1-F1
#
_entry.id   AF-A0ABD1P4Y1-F1
#
_cell.length_a   1.000
_cell.length_b   1.000
_cell.length_c   1.000
_cell.angle_alpha   90.00
_cell.angle_beta   90.00
_cell.angle_gamma   90.00
#
_symmetry.space_group_name_H-M   'P 1'
#
loop_
_entity.id
_entity.type
_entity.pdbx_description
1 polymer ?
#
loop_
_entity_poly.entity_id
_entity_poly.type
_entity_poly.pdbx_seq_one_letter_code
_entity_poly.pdbx_strand_id
1 'polypeptide(L)'
;MEEQFKTLIVLSHYLETARFRQFWDEAAKSRHIVDAVPGFEQAIQAYAIHVLSLTYQRIPRSVLAEAINIEGLSLDKFIEHQVANSGWAIEKGQEKGQLIILPSNEFNHPELKKSTVDGVPLEHIARIFPILG
;
A
#
# COMPACT_ATOMS: atom_id res chain seq x y z
N MET A 1 13.78 23.66 17.29
CA MET A 1 12.85 23.95 16.17
C MET A 1 13.40 23.43 14.85
N GLU A 2 14.60 23.82 14.41
CA GLU A 2 15.21 23.32 13.17
C GLU A 2 15.38 21.78 13.16
N GLU A 3 15.77 21.18 14.28
CA GLU A 3 15.90 19.72 14.41
C GLU A 3 14.56 18.99 14.26
N GLN A 4 13.46 19.54 14.76
CA GLN A 4 12.13 18.94 14.63
C GLN A 4 11.66 18.92 13.16
N PHE A 5 11.95 19.99 12.41
CA PHE A 5 11.70 20.03 10.97
C PHE A 5 12.55 19.01 10.21
N LYS A 6 13.83 18.87 10.57
CA LYS A 6 14.70 17.83 9.99
C LYS A 6 14.14 16.44 10.23
N THR A 7 13.70 16.14 11.46
CA THR A 7 13.05 14.86 11.78
C THR A 7 11.79 14.62 10.94
N LEU A 8 10.92 15.62 10.80
CA LEU A 8 9.71 15.49 9.98
C LEU A 8 10.02 15.20 8.50
N ILE A 9 11.05 15.85 7.94
CA ILE A 9 11.50 15.60 6.57
C ILE A 9 12.01 14.16 6.43
N VAL A 10 12.79 13.67 7.38
CA VAL A 10 13.29 12.28 7.39
C VAL A 10 12.15 11.28 7.48
N LEU A 11 11.17 11.52 8.37
CA LEU A 11 9.98 10.67 8.49
C LEU A 11 9.16 10.65 7.19
N SER A 12 8.94 11.81 6.56
CA SER A 12 8.26 11.90 5.26
C SER A 12 8.98 11.09 4.20
N HIS A 13 10.31 11.22 4.13
CA HIS A 13 11.12 10.50 3.16
C HIS A 13 11.02 8.97 3.31
N TYR A 14 10.97 8.46 4.54
CA TYR A 14 10.78 7.03 4.76
C TYR A 14 9.40 6.55 4.31
N LEU A 15 8.35 7.34 4.48
CA LEU A 15 7.01 7.01 3.99
C LEU A 15 6.95 7.01 2.46
N GLU A 16 7.49 8.06 1.82
CA GLU A 16 7.54 8.19 0.36
C GLU A 16 8.30 7.04 -0.33
N THR A 17 9.31 6.49 0.37
CA THR A 17 10.11 5.37 -0.12
C THR A 17 9.66 4.00 0.42
N ALA A 18 8.49 3.96 1.07
CA ALA A 18 7.89 2.76 1.67
C ALA A 18 8.81 2.00 2.67
N ARG A 19 9.71 2.72 3.34
CA ARG A 19 10.64 2.17 4.35
C ARG A 19 10.02 2.20 5.74
N PHE A 20 8.93 1.47 5.91
CA PHE A 20 8.10 1.53 7.12
C PHE A 20 8.84 1.17 8.41
N ARG A 21 9.73 0.17 8.41
CA ARG A 21 10.53 -0.16 9.60
C ARG A 21 11.38 1.01 10.09
N GLN A 22 12.09 1.64 9.16
CA GLN A 22 12.94 2.80 9.47
C GLN A 22 12.11 3.99 9.93
N PHE A 23 10.93 4.18 9.34
CA PHE A 23 9.96 5.14 9.83
C PHE A 23 9.58 4.88 11.29
N TRP A 24 9.17 3.65 11.64
CA TRP A 24 8.76 3.32 13.00
C TRP A 24 9.90 3.44 14.01
N ASP A 25 11.10 3.01 13.66
CA ASP A 25 12.30 3.15 14.48
C ASP A 25 12.62 4.62 14.78
N GLU A 26 12.49 5.51 13.78
CA GLU A 26 12.78 6.94 13.93
C GLU A 26 11.63 7.70 14.62
N ALA A 27 10.37 7.33 14.34
CA ALA A 27 9.20 7.88 15.00
C ALA A 27 9.18 7.55 16.50
N ALA A 28 9.64 6.34 16.88
CA ALA A 28 9.75 5.94 18.27
C ALA A 28 10.73 6.80 19.09
N LYS A 29 11.80 7.31 18.45
CA LYS A 29 12.75 8.25 19.08
C LYS A 29 12.16 9.66 19.22
N SER A 30 11.18 10.00 18.37
CA SER A 30 10.62 11.34 18.24
C SER A 30 9.13 11.41 18.62
N ARG A 31 8.72 10.61 19.62
CA ARG A 31 7.32 10.50 20.08
C ARG A 31 6.64 11.84 20.38
N HIS A 32 7.39 12.79 20.95
CA HIS A 32 6.88 14.13 21.26
C HIS A 32 6.35 14.92 20.03
N ILE A 33 6.75 14.57 18.81
CA ILE A 33 6.27 15.18 17.57
C ILE A 33 5.01 14.47 17.06
N VAL A 34 5.02 13.14 17.08
CA VAL A 34 3.95 12.31 16.49
C VAL A 34 2.75 12.18 17.42
N ASP A 35 2.96 12.12 18.74
CA ASP A 35 1.90 12.00 19.75
C ASP A 35 1.09 13.30 19.89
N ALA A 36 1.61 14.41 19.38
CA ALA A 36 0.89 15.69 19.31
C ALA A 36 -0.31 15.64 18.36
N VAL A 37 -0.36 14.65 17.45
CA VAL A 37 -1.43 14.50 16.46
C VAL A 37 -2.25 13.24 16.78
N PRO A 38 -3.47 13.40 17.31
CA PRO A 38 -4.36 12.27 17.56
C PRO A 38 -4.64 11.48 16.29
N GLY A 39 -4.56 10.15 16.37
CA GLY A 39 -4.83 9.27 15.22
C GLY A 39 -3.68 9.10 14.23
N PHE A 40 -2.51 9.71 14.49
CA PHE A 40 -1.38 9.69 13.56
C PHE A 40 -0.91 8.28 13.24
N GLU A 41 -0.71 7.44 14.26
CA GLU A 41 -0.25 6.05 14.08
C GLU A 41 -1.22 5.25 13.19
N GLN A 42 -2.53 5.39 13.44
CA GLN A 42 -3.58 4.72 12.66
C GLN A 42 -3.59 5.20 11.20
N ALA A 43 -3.34 6.50 10.96
CA ALA A 43 -3.24 7.04 9.61
C ALA A 43 -2.02 6.48 8.86
N ILE A 44 -0.88 6.33 9.54
CA ILE A 44 0.31 5.70 8.94
C ILE A 44 0.08 4.22 8.67
N GLN A 45 -0.56 3.49 9.59
CA GLN A 45 -0.93 2.09 9.37
C GLN A 45 -1.84 1.94 8.15
N ALA A 46 -2.86 2.78 8.03
CA ALA A 46 -3.75 2.81 6.86
C ALA A 46 -3.00 3.11 5.56
N TYR A 47 -2.06 4.07 5.59
CA TYR A 47 -1.19 4.37 4.47
C TYR A 47 -0.30 3.18 4.07
N ALA A 48 0.32 2.51 5.05
CA ALA A 48 1.15 1.33 4.79
C ALA A 48 0.33 0.20 4.15
N ILE A 49 -0.88 -0.06 4.65
CA ILE A 49 -1.80 -1.03 4.07
C ILE A 49 -2.16 -0.66 2.62
N HIS A 50 -2.43 0.63 2.37
CA HIS A 50 -2.73 1.10 1.03
C HIS A 50 -1.57 0.84 0.07
N VAL A 51 -0.35 1.26 0.41
CA VAL A 51 0.86 1.01 -0.41
C VAL A 51 1.08 -0.49 -0.66
N LEU A 52 0.91 -1.33 0.36
CA LEU A 52 1.03 -2.78 0.23
C LEU A 52 -0.05 -3.37 -0.68
N SER A 53 -1.28 -2.88 -0.60
CA SER A 53 -2.38 -3.32 -1.46
C SER A 53 -2.21 -2.94 -2.92
N LEU A 54 -1.38 -1.94 -3.23
CA LEU A 54 -1.02 -1.59 -4.61
C LEU A 54 0.06 -2.52 -5.18
N THR A 55 0.93 -3.05 -4.31
CA THR A 55 2.18 -3.71 -4.72
C THR A 55 2.18 -5.23 -4.50
N TYR A 56 1.33 -5.74 -3.62
CA TYR A 56 1.22 -7.17 -3.29
C TYR A 56 -0.22 -7.66 -3.45
N GLN A 57 -0.41 -8.76 -4.16
CA GLN A 57 -1.60 -9.60 -4.01
C GLN A 57 -1.45 -10.57 -2.83
N ARG A 58 -0.24 -11.12 -2.65
CA ARG A 58 0.11 -12.05 -1.57
C ARG A 58 1.29 -11.48 -0.81
N ILE A 59 1.11 -11.23 0.49
CA ILE A 59 2.13 -10.62 1.35
C ILE A 59 2.51 -11.57 2.50
N PRO A 60 3.80 -11.76 2.80
CA PRO A 60 4.21 -12.48 4.00
C PRO A 60 3.72 -11.78 5.26
N ARG A 61 3.21 -12.54 6.24
CA ARG A 61 2.75 -11.99 7.53
C ARG A 61 3.81 -11.10 8.19
N SER A 62 5.08 -11.47 8.13
CA SER A 62 6.18 -10.69 8.72
C SER A 62 6.35 -9.32 8.07
N VAL A 63 6.16 -9.21 6.75
CA VAL A 63 6.25 -7.93 6.03
C VAL A 63 5.09 -7.02 6.41
N LEU A 64 3.87 -7.58 6.53
CA LEU A 64 2.74 -6.81 7.03
C LEU A 64 2.98 -6.32 8.45
N ALA A 65 3.42 -7.20 9.35
CA ALA A 65 3.70 -6.90 10.75
C ALA A 65 4.67 -5.71 10.89
N GLU A 66 5.77 -5.76 10.13
CA GLU A 66 6.79 -4.71 10.09
C GLU A 66 6.24 -3.39 9.53
N ALA A 67 5.40 -3.46 8.49
CA ALA A 67 4.85 -2.27 7.84
C ALA A 67 3.88 -1.50 8.73
N ILE A 68 3.02 -2.20 9.48
CA ILE A 68 2.02 -1.57 10.36
C ILE A 68 2.48 -1.46 11.82
N ASN A 69 3.66 -2.00 12.15
CA ASN A 69 4.21 -2.05 13.51
C ASN A 69 3.27 -2.71 14.53
N ILE A 70 2.63 -3.82 14.13
CA ILE A 70 1.76 -4.61 15.00
C ILE A 70 2.26 -6.06 15.00
N GLU A 71 2.42 -6.63 16.19
CA GLU A 71 2.92 -7.99 16.36
C GLU A 71 2.03 -8.84 17.29
N GLY A 72 2.35 -10.14 17.36
CA GLY A 72 1.69 -11.10 18.26
C GLY A 72 0.17 -11.18 18.08
N LEU A 73 -0.54 -11.30 19.20
CA LEU A 73 -2.01 -11.44 19.24
C LEU A 73 -2.75 -10.24 18.68
N SER A 74 -2.18 -9.03 18.74
CA SER A 74 -2.78 -7.84 18.16
C SER A 74 -2.81 -7.92 16.64
N LEU A 75 -1.76 -8.47 16.04
CA LEU A 75 -1.69 -8.71 14.60
C LEU A 75 -2.69 -9.79 14.18
N ASP A 76 -2.85 -10.85 14.98
CA ASP A 76 -3.87 -11.88 14.71
C ASP A 76 -5.27 -11.28 14.65
N LYS A 77 -5.65 -10.52 15.68
CA LYS A 77 -6.96 -9.84 15.73
C LYS A 77 -7.14 -8.85 14.58
N PHE A 78 -6.09 -8.13 14.22
CA PHE A 78 -6.12 -7.21 13.09
C PHE A 78 -6.40 -7.96 11.79
N ILE A 79 -5.67 -9.04 11.51
CA ILE A 79 -5.86 -9.84 10.29
C ILE A 79 -7.26 -10.47 10.28
N GLU A 80 -7.72 -11.04 11.40
CA GLU A 80 -9.08 -11.59 11.52
C GLU A 80 -10.15 -10.56 11.19
N HIS A 81 -10.01 -9.33 11.69
CA HIS A 81 -10.91 -8.23 11.35
C HIS A 81 -10.89 -7.89 9.86
N GLN A 82 -9.71 -7.82 9.23
CA GLN A 82 -9.59 -7.54 7.80
C GLN A 82 -10.16 -8.66 6.93
N VAL A 83 -10.02 -9.93 7.36
CA VAL A 83 -10.63 -11.08 6.69
C VAL A 83 -12.16 -10.98 6.77
N ALA A 84 -12.71 -10.62 7.93
CA ALA A 84 -14.15 -10.50 8.12
C ALA A 84 -14.77 -9.32 7.35
N ASN A 85 -14.07 -8.19 7.26
CA ASN A 85 -14.67 -6.91 6.86
C ASN A 85 -14.11 -6.30 5.57
N SER A 86 -12.99 -6.80 5.06
CA SER A 86 -12.23 -6.12 4.00
C SER A 86 -11.74 -7.05 2.89
N GLY A 87 -12.25 -8.29 2.84
CA GLY A 87 -12.00 -9.23 1.73
C GLY A 87 -10.60 -9.83 1.71
N TRP A 88 -9.87 -9.76 2.83
CA TRP A 88 -8.57 -10.42 2.94
C TRP A 88 -8.76 -11.93 3.09
N ALA A 89 -7.75 -12.71 2.71
CA ALA A 89 -7.73 -14.16 2.95
C ALA A 89 -6.37 -14.61 3.50
N ILE A 90 -6.35 -15.79 4.13
CA ILE A 90 -5.13 -16.38 4.68
C ILE A 90 -4.81 -17.64 3.89
N GLU A 91 -3.60 -17.70 3.34
CA GLU A 91 -3.08 -18.89 2.68
C GLU A 91 -2.22 -19.68 3.67
N LYS A 92 -2.68 -20.90 3.99
CA LYS A 92 -1.97 -21.82 4.89
C LYS A 92 -0.92 -22.60 4.08
N GLY A 93 0.30 -22.09 4.02
CA GLY A 93 1.44 -22.81 3.44
C GLY A 93 1.93 -23.92 4.38
N GLN A 94 2.20 -25.12 3.84
CA GLN A 94 2.58 -26.28 4.65
C GLN A 94 4.02 -26.22 5.23
N GLU A 95 4.91 -25.34 4.75
CA GLU A 95 6.32 -25.37 5.20
C GLU A 95 7.03 -24.00 5.32
N LYS A 96 6.47 -22.88 4.80
CA LYS A 96 7.16 -21.57 4.83
C LYS A 96 6.19 -20.40 5.04
N GLY A 97 5.94 -20.07 6.29
CA GLY A 97 5.30 -18.81 6.70
C GLY A 97 3.83 -18.64 6.29
N GLN A 98 3.05 -17.96 7.13
CA GLN A 98 1.68 -17.59 6.78
C GLN A 98 1.70 -16.46 5.74
N LEU A 99 0.99 -16.66 4.62
CA LEU A 99 0.78 -15.62 3.61
C LEU A 99 -0.62 -15.04 3.76
N ILE A 100 -0.73 -13.73 3.55
CA ILE A 100 -1.98 -12.97 3.58
C ILE A 100 -2.27 -12.54 2.15
N ILE A 101 -3.49 -12.79 1.69
CA ILE A 101 -3.97 -12.41 0.37
C ILE A 101 -4.78 -11.12 0.52
N LEU A 102 -4.35 -10.06 -0.16
CA LEU A 102 -5.05 -8.79 -0.23
C LEU A 102 -6.09 -8.82 -1.36
N PRO A 103 -7.19 -8.04 -1.26
CA PRO A 103 -8.19 -7.95 -2.31
C PRO A 103 -7.56 -7.54 -3.65
N SER A 104 -7.93 -8.24 -4.72
CA SER A 104 -7.49 -7.90 -6.06
C SER A 104 -8.01 -6.53 -6.47
N ASN A 105 -7.14 -5.72 -7.07
CA ASN A 105 -7.42 -4.43 -7.67
C ASN A 105 -6.60 -4.27 -8.97
N GLU A 106 -6.76 -3.15 -9.65
CA GLU A 106 -6.12 -2.90 -10.94
C GLU A 106 -4.59 -2.77 -10.88
N PHE A 107 -4.00 -2.63 -9.68
CA PHE A 107 -2.58 -2.44 -9.47
C PHE A 107 -1.88 -3.73 -9.00
N ASN A 108 -2.57 -4.56 -8.20
CA ASN A 108 -1.99 -5.77 -7.62
C ASN A 108 -2.36 -7.07 -8.34
N HIS A 109 -3.22 -7.02 -9.37
CA HIS A 109 -3.53 -8.15 -10.22
C HIS A 109 -2.95 -7.93 -11.63
N PRO A 110 -2.15 -8.86 -12.17
CA PRO A 110 -1.60 -8.74 -13.52
C PRO A 110 -2.71 -9.03 -14.55
N GLU A 111 -3.56 -8.05 -14.82
CA GLU A 111 -4.46 -8.08 -15.97
C GLU A 111 -3.77 -7.42 -17.16
N LEU A 112 -3.70 -8.14 -18.28
CA LEU A 112 -3.43 -7.52 -19.58
C LEU A 112 -4.63 -6.64 -19.95
N LYS A 113 -4.59 -5.36 -19.55
CA LYS A 113 -5.51 -4.35 -20.11
C LYS A 113 -5.19 -4.25 -21.60
N LYS A 114 -5.93 -4.96 -22.44
CA LYS A 114 -5.95 -4.71 -23.89
C LYS A 114 -6.41 -3.25 -24.04
N SER A 115 -5.51 -2.33 -24.37
CA SER A 115 -5.89 -0.96 -24.70
C SER A 115 -6.83 -1.02 -25.89
N THR A 116 -8.12 -0.82 -25.65
CA THR A 116 -9.10 -0.55 -26.70
C THR A 116 -9.08 0.93 -27.11
N VAL A 117 -8.13 1.71 -26.57
CA VAL A 117 -8.13 3.18 -26.63
C VAL A 117 -7.05 3.75 -27.56
N ASP A 118 -5.97 3.03 -27.86
CA ASP A 118 -4.87 3.57 -28.68
C ASP A 118 -4.96 3.26 -30.17
N GLY A 119 -6.17 3.26 -30.72
CA GLY A 119 -6.38 3.13 -32.16
C GLY A 119 -7.62 3.90 -32.58
N VAL A 120 -7.43 4.99 -33.33
CA VAL A 120 -8.54 5.55 -34.11
C VAL A 120 -8.76 4.60 -35.29
N PRO A 121 -9.94 3.95 -35.41
CA PRO A 121 -10.21 3.06 -36.52
C PRO A 121 -10.08 3.79 -37.86
N LEU A 122 -9.56 3.11 -38.88
CA LEU A 122 -9.32 3.73 -40.19
C LEU A 122 -10.60 4.35 -40.75
N GLU A 123 -11.76 3.75 -40.52
CA GLU A 123 -13.06 4.27 -40.92
C GLU A 123 -13.39 5.66 -40.35
N HIS A 124 -12.85 6.02 -39.18
CA HIS A 124 -13.03 7.36 -38.59
C HIS A 124 -12.13 8.39 -39.28
N ILE A 125 -10.92 7.99 -39.71
CA ILE A 125 -9.99 8.86 -40.45
C ILE A 125 -10.39 8.94 -41.94
N ALA A 126 -10.88 7.85 -42.54
CA ALA A 126 -11.30 7.77 -43.93
C ALA A 126 -12.37 8.83 -44.29
N ARG A 127 -13.25 9.16 -43.34
CA ARG A 127 -14.33 10.14 -43.53
C ARG A 127 -13.86 11.59 -43.63
N ILE A 128 -12.69 11.92 -43.07
CA ILE A 128 -12.15 13.30 -43.10
C ILE A 128 -11.27 13.57 -44.33
N PHE A 129 -10.70 12.54 -44.96
CA PHE A 129 -9.86 12.71 -46.16
C PHE A 129 -10.54 13.45 -47.32
N PRO A 130 -11.82 13.23 -47.66
CA PRO A 130 -12.48 13.95 -48.76
C PRO A 130 -12.76 15.43 -48.47
N ILE A 131 -12.73 15.85 -47.20
CA ILE A 131 -13.00 17.23 -46.77
C ILE A 131 -11.70 18.05 -46.71
N LEU A 132 -10.57 17.38 -46.56
CA LEU A 132 -9.24 17.97 -46.49
C LEU A 132 -8.56 18.12 -47.87
N GLY A 133 -9.31 17.84 -48.95
CA GLY A 133 -8.90 18.00 -50.35
C GLY A 133 -9.62 19.16 -51.03
#